data_AF-A0A2V6NN37-F1
#
_entry.id   AF-A0A2V6NN37-F1
#
_cell.length_a   1.000
_cell.length_b   1.000
_cell.length_c   1.000
_cell.angle_alpha   90.00
_cell.angle_beta   90.00
_cell.angle_gamma   90.00
#
_symmetry.space_group_name_H-M   'P 1'
#
loop_
_entity.id
_entity.type
_entity.pdbx_description
1 polymer ?
#
loop_
_entity_poly.entity_id
_entity_poly.type
_entity_poly.pdbx_seq_one_letter_code
_entity_poly.pdbx_strand_id
1 'polypeptide(L)'
;MRWDFREGNAGCVKKPLLHYIENTGDTDLVFLEMFKADRFQDFSFSVWLARTPPELVMAHLHIDKATLDAIPREAPLITPI
;
A
#
# COMPACT_ATOMS: atom_id res chain seq x y z
N MET A 1 6.75 -8.74 7.85
CA MET A 1 8.01 -9.33 7.32
C MET A 1 8.57 -8.33 6.35
N ARG A 2 9.85 -7.99 6.48
CA ARG A 2 10.53 -7.04 5.59
C ARG A 2 11.53 -7.83 4.74
N TRP A 3 11.61 -7.48 3.46
CA TRP A 3 12.60 -7.99 2.53
C TRP A 3 13.26 -6.81 1.84
N ASP A 4 14.57 -6.88 1.67
CA ASP A 4 15.32 -5.88 0.90
C ASP A 4 15.62 -6.46 -0.48
N PHE A 5 15.42 -5.65 -1.52
CA PHE A 5 15.62 -6.01 -2.92
C PHE A 5 16.66 -5.10 -3.57
N ARG A 6 17.44 -5.66 -4.49
CA ARG A 6 18.39 -4.96 -5.36
C ARG A 6 18.22 -5.41 -6.80
N GLU A 7 18.95 -4.77 -7.71
CA GLU A 7 19.03 -5.18 -9.11
C GLU A 7 19.26 -6.68 -9.24
N GLY A 8 18.49 -7.32 -10.11
CA GLY A 8 18.54 -8.77 -10.36
C GLY A 8 17.83 -9.64 -9.33
N ASN A 9 17.26 -9.09 -8.24
CA ASN A 9 16.47 -9.87 -7.29
C ASN A 9 15.03 -10.08 -7.78
N ALA A 10 14.46 -11.22 -7.43
CA ALA A 10 13.05 -11.53 -7.68
C ALA A 10 12.34 -11.80 -6.34
N GLY A 11 11.15 -11.22 -6.19
CA GLY A 11 10.27 -11.42 -5.04
C GLY A 11 8.94 -12.02 -5.46
N CYS A 12 8.23 -12.63 -4.51
CA CYS A 12 6.88 -13.13 -4.74
C CYS A 12 6.00 -12.88 -3.52
N VAL A 13 4.93 -12.13 -3.71
CA VAL A 13 3.87 -11.94 -2.71
C VAL A 13 2.73 -12.89 -3.03
N LYS A 14 2.42 -13.80 -2.10
CA LYS A 14 1.30 -14.74 -2.26
C LYS A 14 -0.02 -14.04 -2.04
N LYS A 15 -1.03 -14.31 -2.88
CA LYS A 15 -2.41 -13.87 -2.62
C LYS A 15 -2.90 -14.44 -1.27
N PRO A 16 -3.57 -13.66 -0.39
CA PRO A 16 -4.00 -12.26 -0.51
C PRO A 16 -3.13 -11.28 0.32
N LEU A 17 -1.83 -11.55 0.48
CA LEU A 17 -0.98 -10.78 1.40
C LEU A 17 -0.84 -9.32 0.95
N LEU A 18 -1.22 -8.40 1.84
CA LEU A 18 -0.99 -6.96 1.69
C LEU A 18 0.51 -6.65 1.73
N HIS A 19 0.92 -5.66 0.96
CA HIS A 19 2.32 -5.22 0.86
C HIS A 19 2.39 -3.73 0.49
N TYR A 20 3.54 -3.13 0.76
CA TYR A 20 3.98 -1.85 0.22
C TYR A 20 5.43 -2.00 -0.23
N ILE A 21 5.88 -1.13 -1.13
CA ILE A 21 7.26 -1.12 -1.64
C ILE A 21 7.83 0.27 -1.34
N GLU A 22 9.00 0.29 -0.70
CA GLU A 22 9.66 1.49 -0.25
C GLU A 22 10.99 1.63 -0.98
N ASN A 23 11.22 2.77 -1.63
CA ASN A 23 12.55 3.10 -2.12
C ASN A 23 13.40 3.59 -0.95
N THR A 24 14.35 2.78 -0.49
CA THR A 24 15.29 3.13 0.58
C THR A 24 16.65 3.60 0.05
N GLY A 25 16.78 3.79 -1.27
CA GLY A 25 17.98 4.28 -1.93
C GLY A 25 17.93 5.78 -2.23
N ASP A 26 18.97 6.27 -2.91
CA ASP A 26 19.16 7.66 -3.33
C ASP A 26 18.95 7.89 -4.84
N THR A 27 18.51 6.85 -5.55
CA THR A 27 18.24 6.84 -6.99
C THR A 27 16.86 6.28 -7.29
N ASP A 28 16.40 6.41 -8.53
CA ASP A 28 15.09 5.92 -8.96
C ASP A 28 14.99 4.39 -8.82
N LEU A 29 13.95 3.93 -8.12
CA LEU A 29 13.57 2.53 -8.08
C LEU A 29 12.68 2.20 -9.28
N VAL A 30 13.14 1.29 -10.13
CA VAL A 30 12.38 0.74 -11.26
C VAL A 30 12.24 -0.77 -11.08
N PHE A 31 11.01 -1.28 -11.14
CA PHE A 31 10.70 -2.70 -10.98
C PHE A 31 9.48 -3.12 -11.81
N LEU A 32 9.26 -4.42 -11.92
CA LEU A 32 8.11 -5.01 -12.63
C LEU A 32 7.22 -5.78 -11.66
N GLU A 33 5.93 -5.47 -11.66
CA GLU A 33 4.90 -6.29 -11.03
C GLU A 33 4.30 -7.25 -12.07
N MET A 34 4.36 -8.54 -11.79
CA MET A 34 3.87 -9.58 -12.69
C MET A 34 2.84 -10.45 -12.01
N PHE A 35 1.73 -10.71 -12.70
CA PHE A 35 0.63 -11.49 -12.19
C PHE A 35 0.28 -12.63 -13.15
N LYS A 36 0.03 -13.82 -12.60
CA LYS A 36 -0.58 -14.92 -13.36
C LYS A 36 -2.09 -14.71 -13.43
N ALA A 37 -2.51 -13.66 -14.12
CA ALA A 37 -3.90 -13.26 -14.32
C ALA A 37 -4.05 -12.54 -15.67
N ASP A 38 -5.26 -12.54 -16.22
CA ASP A 38 -5.62 -11.83 -17.46
C ASP A 38 -5.87 -10.33 -17.25
N ARG A 39 -6.07 -9.90 -16.00
CA ARG A 39 -6.30 -8.51 -15.61
C ARG A 39 -5.55 -8.14 -14.33
N PHE A 40 -5.12 -6.89 -14.27
CA PHE A 40 -4.63 -6.26 -13.05
C PHE A 40 -5.81 -5.77 -12.21
N GLN A 41 -5.76 -6.00 -10.90
CA GLN A 41 -6.67 -5.44 -9.91
C GLN A 41 -5.89 -5.14 -8.65
N ASP A 42 -6.01 -3.92 -8.15
CA ASP A 42 -5.41 -3.47 -6.90
C ASP A 42 -6.48 -3.16 -5.84
N PHE A 43 -6.00 -2.97 -4.62
CA PHE A 43 -6.81 -2.57 -3.49
C PHE A 43 -6.03 -1.55 -2.66
N SER A 44 -6.52 -0.31 -2.66
CA SER A 44 -5.94 0.74 -1.82
C SER A 44 -6.48 0.66 -0.40
N PHE A 45 -5.57 0.46 0.55
CA PHE A 45 -5.89 0.44 1.98
C PHE A 45 -6.41 1.81 2.45
N SER A 46 -5.85 2.93 1.99
CA SER A 46 -6.31 4.27 2.37
C SER A 46 -7.74 4.53 1.89
N VAL A 47 -8.05 4.18 0.64
CA VAL A 47 -9.41 4.32 0.10
C VAL A 47 -10.40 3.42 0.85
N TRP A 48 -9.99 2.22 1.24
CA TRP A 48 -10.85 1.34 2.04
C TRP A 48 -11.18 1.96 3.39
N LEU A 49 -10.19 2.48 4.12
CA LEU A 49 -10.41 3.19 5.38
C LEU A 49 -11.30 4.42 5.19
N ALA A 50 -11.04 5.22 4.16
CA ALA A 50 -11.81 6.43 3.86
C ALA A 50 -13.28 6.15 3.49
N ARG A 51 -13.60 4.94 3.01
CA ARG A 51 -14.96 4.49 2.64
C ARG A 51 -15.64 3.65 3.73
N THR A 52 -14.96 3.39 4.83
CA THR A 52 -15.52 2.72 6.00
C THR A 52 -16.10 3.78 6.95
N PRO A 53 -17.24 3.53 7.63
CA PRO A 53 -17.79 4.49 8.58
C PRO A 53 -16.73 4.99 9.59
N PRO A 54 -16.51 6.32 9.70
CA PRO A 54 -15.44 6.91 10.49
C PRO A 54 -15.34 6.40 11.93
N GLU A 55 -16.49 6.24 12.58
CA GLU A 55 -16.60 5.74 13.94
C GLU A 55 -16.06 4.32 14.10
N LEU A 56 -16.25 3.47 13.08
CA LEU A 56 -15.68 2.13 13.06
C LEU A 56 -14.17 2.21 12.89
N VAL A 57 -13.67 2.98 11.93
CA VAL A 57 -12.21 3.10 11.71
C VAL A 57 -11.49 3.60 12.96
N MET A 58 -11.99 4.68 13.58
CA MET A 58 -11.42 5.23 14.80
C MET A 58 -11.46 4.23 15.96
N ALA A 59 -12.56 3.48 16.13
CA ALA A 59 -12.66 2.46 17.16
C ALA A 59 -11.71 1.28 16.95
N HIS A 60 -11.48 0.86 15.70
CA HIS A 60 -10.61 -0.28 15.37
C HIS A 60 -9.13 0.07 15.42
N LEU A 61 -8.75 1.28 15.00
CA LEU A 61 -7.36 1.72 14.93
C LEU A 61 -6.92 2.54 16.15
N HIS A 62 -7.86 2.91 17.02
CA HIS A 62 -7.63 3.77 18.19
C HIS A 62 -6.99 5.12 17.82
N ILE A 63 -7.48 5.75 16.75
CA ILE A 63 -7.02 7.05 16.25
C ILE A 63 -8.06 8.14 16.46
N ASP A 64 -7.63 9.40 16.51
CA ASP A 64 -8.52 10.54 16.56
C ASP A 64 -9.04 10.95 15.17
N LYS A 65 -10.00 11.87 15.17
CA LYS A 65 -10.62 12.39 13.95
C LYS A 65 -9.62 13.11 13.05
N ALA A 66 -8.67 13.84 13.63
CA ALA A 66 -7.64 14.56 12.89
C ALA A 66 -6.73 13.61 12.11
N THR A 67 -6.30 12.52 12.74
CA THR A 67 -5.52 11.44 12.10
C THR A 67 -6.32 10.75 11.00
N LEU A 68 -7.60 10.44 11.24
CA LEU A 68 -8.47 9.86 10.21
C LEU A 68 -8.63 10.79 9.00
N ASP A 69 -8.83 12.09 9.24
CA ASP A 69 -9.05 13.06 8.16
C ASP A 69 -7.79 13.33 7.33
N ALA A 70 -6.60 12.99 7.85
CA ALA A 70 -5.33 13.06 7.12
C ALA A 70 -5.11 11.87 6.16
N ILE A 71 -5.92 10.79 6.26
CA ILE A 71 -5.80 9.63 5.36
C ILE A 71 -6.24 10.03 3.94
N PRO A 72 -5.43 9.75 2.88
CA PRO A 72 -5.81 10.03 1.51
C PRO A 72 -7.11 9.32 1.10
N ARG A 73 -8.04 10.07 0.52
CA ARG A 73 -9.35 9.54 0.06
C ARG A 73 -9.32 9.00 -1.36
N GLU A 74 -8.26 9.30 -2.09
CA GLU A 74 -7.95 8.75 -3.40
C GLU A 74 -6.82 7.72 -3.27
N ALA A 75 -6.59 6.93 -4.31
CA ALA A 75 -5.57 5.90 -4.36
C ALA A 75 -4.38 6.35 -5.22
N PRO A 76 -3.49 7.23 -4.73
CA PRO A 76 -2.22 7.44 -5.40
C PRO A 76 -1.44 6.12 -5.34
N LEU A 77 -1.04 5.61 -6.52
CA LEU A 77 -0.27 4.35 -6.61
C LEU A 77 1.13 4.48 -5.99
N ILE A 78 1.71 5.68 -6.06
CA ILE A 78 3.03 6.01 -5.52
C ILE A 78 2.90 7.33 -4.77
N THR A 79 3.37 7.37 -3.52
CA THR A 79 3.37 8.57 -2.68
C THR A 79 4.81 8.93 -2.28
N PRO A 80 5.12 10.21 -2.09
CA PRO A 80 6.31 10.60 -1.34
C PRO A 80 6.27 10.01 0.07
N ILE A 81 7.45 9.77 0.64
CA ILE A 81 7.63 9.51 2.07
C ILE A 81 7.66 10.83 2.82
#